data_AF-A0A090VXS5-F1
#
_entry.id   AF-A0A090VXS5-F1
#
_cell.length_a   1.000
_cell.length_b   1.000
_cell.length_c   1.000
_cell.angle_alpha   90.00
_cell.angle_beta   90.00
_cell.angle_gamma   90.00
#
_symmetry.space_group_name_H-M   'P 1'
#
loop_
_entity.id
_entity.type
_entity.pdbx_description
1 polymer ?
#
loop_
_entity_poly.entity_id
_entity_poly.type
_entity_poly.pdbx_seq_one_letter_code
_entity_poly.pdbx_strand_id
1 'polypeptide(L)'
;MVYEDATDGYDYIKGRYSLRSFKLSGKKKELIIQQHKTGKFITTYKTFKLNLHGLPFKITKVQVDNVDIPLKDLKINGDNTLVLTKEFNELHIIG
;
A
#
# COMPACT_ATOMS: atom_id res chain seq x y z
N MET A 1 3.36 9.54 2.87
CA MET A 1 4.28 9.79 1.73
C MET A 1 5.55 9.02 2.01
N VAL A 2 6.04 8.23 1.06
CA VAL A 2 7.33 7.53 1.14
C VAL A 2 8.21 8.09 0.03
N TYR A 3 9.40 8.56 0.40
CA TYR A 3 10.39 9.10 -0.52
C TYR A 3 11.70 8.33 -0.33
N GLU A 4 12.25 7.79 -1.42
CA GLU A 4 13.49 7.01 -1.40
C GLU A 4 14.37 7.40 -2.58
N ASP A 5 15.66 7.59 -2.33
CA ASP A 5 16.70 7.82 -3.32
C ASP A 5 17.90 6.88 -3.10
N ALA A 6 18.92 6.95 -3.95
CA ALA A 6 20.08 6.07 -3.92
C ALA A 6 21.04 6.34 -2.75
N THR A 7 20.83 7.38 -1.94
CA THR A 7 21.72 7.81 -0.82
C THR A 7 23.19 8.05 -1.17
N ASP A 8 23.57 8.00 -2.46
CA ASP A 8 24.89 8.31 -3.00
C ASP A 8 24.79 9.54 -3.91
N GLY A 9 25.77 10.44 -3.83
CA GLY A 9 25.65 11.88 -4.10
C GLY A 9 24.97 12.32 -5.40
N TYR A 10 24.38 13.53 -5.34
CA TYR A 10 23.92 14.38 -6.46
C TYR A 10 22.89 13.82 -7.48
N ASP A 11 22.36 12.61 -7.28
CA ASP A 11 21.48 11.96 -8.28
C ASP A 11 19.97 12.29 -8.16
N TYR A 12 19.52 12.89 -7.05
CA TYR A 12 18.12 13.32 -6.88
C TYR A 12 17.69 14.38 -7.93
N ILE A 13 18.66 15.11 -8.51
CA ILE A 13 18.46 16.15 -9.52
C ILE A 13 18.12 15.55 -10.92
N LYS A 14 18.37 14.25 -11.13
CA LYS A 14 18.16 13.57 -12.44
C LYS A 14 16.89 12.71 -12.53
N GLY A 15 15.95 12.86 -11.58
CA GLY A 15 14.71 12.07 -11.54
C GLY A 15 14.90 10.63 -11.02
N ARG A 16 16.05 10.34 -10.41
CA ARG A 16 16.39 9.06 -9.77
C ARG A 16 15.91 9.04 -8.31
N TYR A 17 14.62 9.32 -8.12
CA TYR A 17 13.93 9.16 -6.84
C TYR A 17 12.71 8.23 -7.02
N SER A 18 12.21 7.68 -5.92
CA SER A 18 10.95 6.96 -5.84
C SER A 18 10.05 7.72 -4.86
N LEU A 19 8.97 8.31 -5.36
CA LEU A 19 7.96 8.98 -4.56
C LEU A 19 6.68 8.17 -4.61
N ARG A 20 6.21 7.75 -3.44
CA ARG A 20 4.93 7.06 -3.27
C ARG A 20 4.03 7.88 -2.35
N SER A 21 2.92 8.34 -2.90
CA SER A 21 1.89 9.08 -2.16
C SER A 21 0.70 8.17 -1.93
N PHE A 22 0.17 8.19 -0.72
CA PHE A 22 -0.97 7.38 -0.32
C PHE A 22 -2.13 8.30 0.04
N LYS A 23 -3.29 8.05 -0.54
CA LYS A 23 -4.56 8.69 -0.18
C LYS A 23 -5.46 7.67 0.49
N LEU A 24 -5.92 7.99 1.68
CA LEU A 24 -6.78 7.13 2.50
C LEU A 24 -8.19 7.71 2.51
N SER A 25 -9.18 6.91 2.13
CA SER A 25 -10.60 7.26 2.16
C SER A 25 -11.36 6.21 2.97
N GLY A 26 -11.81 6.57 4.17
CA GLY A 26 -12.59 5.68 5.04
C GLY A 26 -14.07 6.03 5.04
N LYS A 27 -14.93 5.00 5.05
CA LYS A 27 -16.36 5.12 5.36
C LYS A 27 -16.74 4.08 6.43
N LYS A 28 -18.02 4.04 6.80
CA LYS A 28 -18.53 3.17 7.88
C LYS A 28 -18.24 1.68 7.70
N LYS A 29 -18.12 1.18 6.46
CA LYS A 29 -17.92 -0.25 6.13
C LYS A 29 -16.85 -0.50 5.08
N GLU A 30 -16.09 0.53 4.72
CA GLU A 30 -15.07 0.41 3.70
C GLU A 30 -13.89 1.33 3.97
N LEU A 31 -12.72 0.89 3.52
CA LEU A 31 -11.49 1.65 3.53
C LEU A 31 -10.82 1.50 2.17
N ILE A 32 -10.53 2.61 1.52
CA ILE A 32 -9.85 2.65 0.22
C ILE A 32 -8.51 3.35 0.41
N ILE A 33 -7.44 2.69 -0.03
CA ILE A 33 -6.07 3.21 -0.03
C ILE A 33 -5.60 3.27 -1.48
N GLN A 34 -5.38 4.49 -1.98
CA GLN A 34 -4.89 4.73 -3.33
C GLN A 34 -3.42 5.13 -3.28
N GLN A 35 -2.61 4.53 -4.14
CA GLN A 35 -1.19 4.80 -4.27
C GLN A 35 -0.91 5.51 -5.60
N HIS A 36 -0.21 6.64 -5.53
CA HIS A 36 0.38 7.31 -6.70
C HIS A 36 1.89 7.16 -6.67
N LYS A 37 2.49 6.72 -7.79
CA LYS A 37 3.92 6.45 -7.95
C LYS A 37 4.53 7.47 -8.91
N THR A 38 5.65 8.09 -8.52
CA THR A 38 6.39 9.03 -9.37
C THR A 38 7.90 8.83 -9.21
N GLY A 39 8.66 9.14 -10.26
CA GLY A 39 10.12 8.96 -10.29
C GLY A 39 10.56 7.63 -10.90
N LYS A 40 11.86 7.50 -11.18
CA LYS A 40 12.43 6.37 -11.95
C LYS A 40 13.28 5.41 -11.10
N PHE A 41 13.42 5.66 -9.80
CA PHE A 41 14.21 4.80 -8.93
C PHE A 41 13.41 3.54 -8.54
N ILE A 42 14.04 2.37 -8.75
CA ILE A 42 13.45 1.08 -8.41
C ILE A 42 13.96 0.68 -7.02
N THR A 43 13.06 0.72 -6.05
CA THR A 43 13.35 0.28 -4.68
C THR A 43 13.56 -1.24 -4.60
N THR A 44 14.40 -1.71 -3.67
CA THR A 44 14.80 -3.13 -3.59
C THR A 44 13.72 -4.04 -2.99
N TYR A 45 12.82 -3.52 -2.15
CA TYR A 45 11.69 -4.29 -1.64
C TYR A 45 10.67 -4.57 -2.73
N LYS A 46 9.87 -5.62 -2.54
CA LYS A 46 8.81 -6.06 -3.47
C LYS A 46 7.40 -5.91 -2.90
N THR A 47 7.28 -5.82 -1.58
CA THR A 47 6.00 -5.83 -0.88
C THR A 47 5.97 -4.77 0.21
N PHE A 48 4.76 -4.34 0.55
CA PHE A 48 4.48 -3.56 1.76
C PHE A 48 3.80 -4.43 2.80
N LYS A 49 4.11 -4.18 4.07
CA LYS A 49 3.36 -4.67 5.22
C LYS A 49 2.53 -3.51 5.76
N LEU A 50 1.21 -3.60 5.67
CA LEU A 50 0.27 -2.63 6.23
C LEU A 50 -0.31 -3.20 7.52
N ASN A 51 -0.29 -2.41 8.58
CA ASN A 51 -0.97 -2.73 9.83
C ASN A 51 -2.18 -1.81 9.96
N LEU A 52 -3.39 -2.39 9.96
CA LEU A 52 -4.64 -1.62 9.97
C LEU A 52 -5.18 -1.51 11.39
N HIS A 53 -5.01 -0.34 12.00
CA HIS A 53 -5.48 -0.09 13.37
C HIS A 53 -6.84 0.61 13.37
N GLY A 54 -7.72 0.21 14.30
CA GLY A 54 -8.96 0.95 14.59
C GLY A 54 -10.04 0.86 13.51
N LEU A 55 -10.06 -0.20 12.69
CA LEU A 55 -11.15 -0.42 11.74
C LEU A 55 -12.49 -0.58 12.49
N PRO A 56 -13.52 0.22 12.18
CA PRO A 56 -14.82 0.13 12.86
C PRO A 56 -15.69 -1.03 12.34
N PHE A 57 -15.13 -1.92 11.53
CA PHE A 57 -15.79 -3.07 10.91
C PHE A 57 -14.84 -4.26 10.81
N LYS A 58 -15.42 -5.46 10.70
CA LYS A 58 -14.67 -6.70 10.48
C LYS A 58 -14.44 -6.89 8.99
N ILE A 59 -13.21 -7.13 8.55
CA ILE A 59 -12.88 -7.32 7.13
C ILE A 59 -13.59 -8.58 6.60
N THR A 60 -14.42 -8.41 5.58
CA THR A 60 -15.13 -9.49 4.87
C THR A 60 -14.54 -9.72 3.47
N LYS A 61 -13.97 -8.68 2.86
CA LYS A 61 -13.43 -8.73 1.51
C LYS A 61 -12.28 -7.75 1.34
N VAL A 62 -11.26 -8.14 0.57
CA VAL A 62 -10.14 -7.28 0.17
C VAL A 62 -9.97 -7.37 -1.34
N GLN A 63 -9.81 -6.22 -1.99
CA GLN A 63 -9.53 -6.10 -3.40
C GLN A 63 -8.25 -5.30 -3.62
N VAL A 64 -7.39 -5.78 -4.51
CA VAL A 64 -6.20 -5.07 -4.98
C VAL A 64 -6.36 -4.83 -6.46
N ASP A 65 -6.34 -3.56 -6.88
CA ASP A 65 -6.56 -3.15 -8.27
C ASP A 65 -7.85 -3.77 -8.87
N ASN A 66 -8.94 -3.76 -8.09
CA ASN A 66 -10.24 -4.37 -8.40
C ASN A 66 -10.26 -5.91 -8.50
N VAL A 67 -9.17 -6.59 -8.13
CA VAL A 67 -9.09 -8.05 -8.08
C VAL A 67 -9.29 -8.54 -6.66
N ASP A 68 -10.21 -9.47 -6.46
CA ASP A 68 -10.49 -10.09 -5.17
C ASP A 68 -9.30 -10.91 -4.69
N ILE A 69 -8.78 -10.57 -3.51
CA ILE A 69 -7.69 -11.32 -2.87
C ILE A 69 -8.29 -12.20 -1.76
N PRO A 70 -8.05 -13.52 -1.77
CA PRO A 70 -8.52 -14.40 -0.71
C PRO A 70 -7.97 -13.97 0.65
N LEU A 71 -8.85 -13.81 1.64
CA LEU A 71 -8.43 -13.41 3.00
C LEU A 71 -7.45 -14.40 3.65
N LYS A 72 -7.46 -15.67 3.23
CA LYS A 72 -6.50 -16.71 3.67
C LYS A 72 -5.05 -16.40 3.28
N ASP A 73 -4.84 -15.66 2.19
CA ASP A 73 -3.52 -15.27 1.71
C ASP A 73 -3.01 -14.03 2.46
N LEU A 74 -3.92 -13.37 3.18
CA LEU A 74 -3.64 -12.26 4.06
C LEU A 74 -3.41 -12.84 5.45
N LYS A 75 -2.20 -12.66 5.99
CA LYS A 75 -1.88 -13.07 7.36
C LYS A 75 -2.57 -12.13 8.37
N ILE A 76 -3.90 -12.21 8.45
CA ILE A 76 -4.74 -11.49 9.40
C ILE A 76 -4.60 -12.19 10.77
N ASN A 77 -3.44 -12.06 11.39
CA ASN A 77 -3.16 -12.62 12.71
C ASN A 77 -3.61 -11.62 13.78
N GLY A 78 -4.91 -11.48 14.04
CA GLY A 78 -5.46 -10.65 15.13
C GLY A 78 -5.26 -9.12 15.01
N ASP A 79 -4.20 -8.68 14.32
CA ASP A 79 -3.71 -7.30 14.24
C ASP A 79 -3.99 -6.66 12.87
N ASN A 80 -4.94 -7.20 12.09
CA ASN A 80 -5.32 -6.74 10.75
C ASN A 80 -4.11 -6.36 9.87
N THR A 81 -3.13 -7.25 9.81
CA THR A 81 -1.92 -7.06 9.01
C THR A 81 -2.13 -7.60 7.59
N LEU A 82 -1.74 -6.79 6.60
CA LEU A 82 -1.82 -7.11 5.18
C LEU A 82 -0.42 -7.04 4.56
N VAL A 83 -0.03 -8.07 3.81
CA VAL A 83 1.18 -8.03 2.98
C VAL A 83 0.75 -8.06 1.52
N LEU A 84 1.09 -7.02 0.75
CA LEU A 84 0.75 -6.92 -0.67
C LEU A 84 1.93 -6.39 -1.49
N THR A 85 1.86 -6.58 -2.80
CA THR A 85 2.85 -6.02 -3.75
C THR A 85 2.97 -4.52 -3.59
N LYS A 86 4.17 -3.96 -3.71
CA LYS A 86 4.38 -2.51 -3.71
C LYS A 86 3.79 -1.80 -4.95
N GLU A 87 3.41 -2.57 -5.96
CA GLU A 87 3.01 -2.04 -7.26
C GLU A 87 1.51 -1.74 -7.40
N PHE A 88 0.72 -1.98 -6.36
CA PHE A 88 -0.71 -1.66 -6.37
C PHE A 88 -0.98 -0.18 -6.64
N ASN A 89 -2.13 0.11 -7.27
CA ASN A 89 -2.67 1.46 -7.43
C ASN A 89 -3.82 1.69 -6.45
N GLU A 90 -4.64 0.68 -6.20
CA GLU A 90 -5.75 0.75 -5.26
C GLU A 90 -5.86 -0.51 -4.40
N LEU A 91 -6.10 -0.30 -3.11
CA LEU A 91 -6.45 -1.33 -2.14
C LEU A 91 -7.82 -0.95 -1.56
N HIS A 92 -8.81 -1.82 -1.74
CA HIS A 92 -10.16 -1.65 -1.19
C HIS A 92 -10.42 -2.74 -0.16
N ILE A 93 -10.70 -2.33 1.06
CA ILE A 93 -11.01 -3.21 2.19
C ILE A 93 -12.47 -2.96 2.56
N ILE A 94 -13.25 -4.03 2.58
CA ILE A 94 -14.69 -3.98 2.81
C ILE A 94 -15.00 -4.83 4.04
N GLY A 95 -15.92 -4.37 4.88
CA GLY A 95 -16.44 -5.07 6.05
C GLY A 95 -17.90 -5.46 6.01
#